data_AF-A0A9F3W197-F1
#
_entry.id   AF-A0A9F3W197-F1
#
_cell.length_a   1.000
_cell.length_b   1.000
_cell.length_c   1.000
_cell.angle_alpha   90.00
_cell.angle_beta   90.00
_cell.angle_gamma   90.00
#
_symmetry.space_group_name_H-M   'P 1'
#
loop_
_entity.id
_entity.type
_entity.pdbx_description
1 polymer ?
#
loop_
_entity_poly.entity_id
_entity_poly.type
_entity_poly.pdbx_seq_one_letter_code
_entity_poly.pdbx_strand_id
1 'polypeptide(L)'
;MDSEGEAEMQLAGRDFAYSLARIYAGVLLLEHAAGSGASATDIYAAQRWCQQDICLVDREDKAGSYGSKGASLDTSLVYDGYPFLRGRL
;
A
#
# COMPACT_ATOMS: atom_id res chain seq x y z
N MET A 1 -21.13 -8.03 -1.08
CA MET A 1 -20.27 -7.28 -0.15
C MET A 1 -21.19 -6.58 0.81
N ASP A 2 -20.96 -6.74 2.11
CA ASP A 2 -21.63 -5.93 3.12
C ASP A 2 -21.00 -4.53 3.14
N SER A 3 -21.63 -3.59 3.85
CA SER A 3 -21.17 -2.20 3.92
C SER A 3 -19.80 -2.07 4.58
N GLU A 4 -19.43 -3.01 5.45
CA GLU A 4 -18.13 -3.04 6.12
C GLU A 4 -17.02 -3.38 5.13
N GLY A 5 -17.17 -4.46 4.36
CA GLY A 5 -16.18 -4.82 3.32
C GLY A 5 -16.03 -3.74 2.24
N GLU A 6 -17.10 -3.01 1.92
CA GLU A 6 -17.00 -1.85 1.00
C GLU A 6 -16.16 -0.70 1.58
N ALA A 7 -16.33 -0.38 2.86
CA ALA A 7 -15.55 0.66 3.52
C ALA A 7 -14.06 0.27 3.61
N GLU A 8 -13.75 -0.99 3.96
CA GLU A 8 -12.38 -1.50 4.01
C GLU A 8 -11.70 -1.42 2.64
N MET A 9 -12.40 -1.80 1.56
CA MET A 9 -11.89 -1.67 0.20
C MET A 9 -11.60 -0.22 -0.20
N GLN A 10 -12.46 0.72 0.19
CA GLN A 10 -12.25 2.14 -0.10
C GLN A 10 -11.00 2.68 0.62
N LEU A 11 -10.79 2.30 1.88
CA LEU A 11 -9.59 2.66 2.65
C LEU A 11 -8.32 2.05 2.04
N ALA A 12 -8.40 0.80 1.58
CA ALA A 12 -7.29 0.07 0.96
C ALA A 12 -6.96 0.53 -0.48
N GLY A 13 -7.82 1.31 -1.12
CA GLY A 13 -7.76 1.57 -2.56
C GLY A 13 -6.43 2.16 -3.04
N ARG A 14 -5.84 3.09 -2.28
CA ARG A 14 -4.52 3.66 -2.62
C ARG A 14 -3.42 2.60 -2.57
N ASP A 15 -3.37 1.85 -1.49
CA ASP A 15 -2.29 0.90 -1.24
C ASP A 15 -2.42 -0.32 -2.17
N PHE A 16 -3.64 -0.69 -2.54
CA PHE A 16 -3.92 -1.64 -3.62
C PHE A 16 -3.36 -1.14 -4.96
N ALA A 17 -3.68 0.08 -5.36
CA ALA A 17 -3.20 0.66 -6.61
C ALA A 17 -1.66 0.74 -6.66
N TYR A 18 -1.02 1.13 -5.55
CA TYR A 18 0.43 1.16 -5.44
C TYR A 18 1.04 -0.25 -5.48
N SER A 19 0.42 -1.23 -4.83
CA SER A 19 0.89 -2.62 -4.88
C SER A 19 0.87 -3.13 -6.32
N LEU A 20 -0.22 -2.89 -7.05
CA LEU A 20 -0.32 -3.25 -8.46
C LEU A 20 0.78 -2.57 -9.30
N ALA A 21 0.96 -1.27 -9.14
CA ALA A 21 1.98 -0.51 -9.87
C ALA A 21 3.39 -1.04 -9.60
N ARG A 22 3.71 -1.35 -8.33
CA ARG A 22 5.05 -1.81 -7.94
C ARG A 22 5.34 -3.25 -8.40
N ILE A 23 4.34 -4.13 -8.35
CA ILE A 23 4.44 -5.48 -8.91
C ILE A 23 4.69 -5.39 -10.41
N TYR A 24 3.89 -4.59 -11.11
CA TYR A 24 4.02 -4.45 -12.56
C TYR A 24 5.37 -3.86 -12.98
N ALA A 25 5.83 -2.80 -12.30
CA ALA A 25 7.16 -2.24 -12.51
C ALA A 25 8.27 -3.26 -12.24
N GLY A 26 8.14 -4.09 -11.21
CA GLY A 26 9.09 -5.16 -10.91
C GLY A 26 9.16 -6.20 -12.04
N VAL A 27 8.01 -6.60 -12.60
CA VAL A 27 7.97 -7.51 -13.75
C VAL A 27 8.67 -6.91 -14.96
N LEU A 28 8.41 -5.63 -15.28
CA LEU A 28 9.08 -4.96 -16.40
C LEU A 28 10.60 -4.83 -16.19
N LEU A 29 11.05 -4.56 -14.96
CA LEU A 29 12.48 -4.52 -14.64
C LEU A 29 13.14 -5.89 -14.79
N LEU A 30 12.45 -6.96 -14.35
CA LEU A 30 12.94 -8.33 -14.51
C LEU A 30 13.03 -8.73 -15.99
N GLU A 31 12.01 -8.40 -16.79
CA GLU A 31 12.02 -8.63 -18.23
C GLU A 31 13.19 -7.90 -18.90
N HIS A 32 13.40 -6.63 -18.54
CA HIS A 32 14.53 -5.85 -19.06
C HIS A 32 15.88 -6.46 -18.67
N ALA A 33 16.06 -6.83 -17.39
CA ALA A 33 17.28 -7.43 -16.88
C ALA A 33 17.60 -8.82 -17.46
N ALA A 34 16.58 -9.57 -17.91
CA ALA A 34 16.74 -10.88 -18.53
C ALA A 34 17.10 -10.79 -20.03
N GLY A 35 17.02 -9.60 -20.64
CA GLY A 35 17.34 -9.38 -22.05
C GLY A 35 18.81 -9.58 -22.38
N SER A 36 19.10 -10.00 -23.61
CA SER A 36 20.47 -10.29 -24.09
C SER A 36 21.42 -9.08 -24.10
N GLY A 37 20.89 -7.85 -23.99
CA GLY A 37 21.66 -6.61 -23.91
C GLY A 37 21.70 -5.98 -22.52
N ALA A 38 21.17 -6.64 -21.49
CA ALA A 38 21.12 -6.09 -20.15
C ALA A 38 22.53 -5.91 -19.56
N SER A 39 22.75 -4.73 -18.97
CA SER A 39 23.97 -4.43 -18.24
C SER A 39 23.93 -5.00 -16.81
N ALA A 40 25.08 -5.07 -16.16
CA ALA A 40 25.16 -5.44 -14.75
C ALA A 40 24.32 -4.49 -13.85
N THR A 41 24.20 -3.22 -14.24
CA THR A 41 23.36 -2.25 -13.52
C THR A 41 21.87 -2.50 -13.69
N ASP A 42 21.42 -3.00 -14.84
CA ASP A 42 20.01 -3.36 -15.06
C ASP A 42 19.60 -4.56 -14.19
N ILE A 43 20.47 -5.57 -14.13
CA ILE A 43 20.30 -6.73 -13.25
C ILE A 43 20.25 -6.28 -11.79
N TYR A 44 21.21 -5.45 -11.35
CA TYR A 44 21.26 -4.97 -9.98
C TYR A 44 20.04 -4.09 -9.63
N ALA A 45 19.56 -3.25 -10.56
CA ALA A 45 18.37 -2.44 -10.36
C ALA A 45 17.12 -3.31 -10.14
N ALA A 46 16.91 -4.32 -10.98
CA ALA A 46 15.80 -5.27 -10.83
C ALA A 46 15.86 -6.01 -9.48
N GLN A 47 17.05 -6.49 -9.09
CA GLN A 47 17.26 -7.13 -7.78
C GLN A 47 16.91 -6.19 -6.62
N ARG A 48 17.40 -4.94 -6.66
CA ARG A 48 17.16 -3.96 -5.61
C ARG A 48 15.70 -3.55 -5.51
N TRP A 49 14.98 -3.51 -6.63
CA TRP A 49 13.54 -3.29 -6.66
C TRP A 49 12.79 -4.44 -5.98
N CYS A 50 13.09 -5.69 -6.37
CA CYS A 50 12.40 -6.87 -5.84
C CYS A 50 12.66 -7.16 -4.35
N GLN A 51 13.73 -6.60 -3.78
CA GLN A 51 14.02 -6.69 -2.33
C GLN A 51 13.14 -5.76 -1.48
N GLN A 52 12.48 -4.78 -2.09
CA GLN A 52 11.59 -3.88 -1.37
C GLN A 52 10.28 -4.59 -1.03
N ASP A 53 9.53 -4.05 -0.08
CA ASP A 53 8.14 -4.43 0.10
C ASP A 53 7.31 -3.95 -1.10
N ILE A 54 6.87 -4.91 -1.93
CA ILE A 54 6.15 -4.65 -3.18
C ILE A 54 4.63 -4.62 -2.95
N CYS A 55 4.12 -5.29 -1.92
CA CYS A 55 2.69 -5.47 -1.68
C CYS A 55 2.24 -4.71 -0.43
N LEU A 56 2.15 -3.38 -0.57
CA LEU A 56 1.73 -2.50 0.51
C LEU A 56 0.36 -2.88 1.08
N VAL A 57 -0.58 -3.26 0.21
CA VAL A 57 -1.93 -3.60 0.65
C VAL A 57 -1.94 -4.81 1.58
N ASP A 58 -1.13 -5.83 1.31
CA ASP A 58 -1.00 -7.02 2.15
C ASP A 58 -0.35 -6.68 3.51
N ARG A 59 0.67 -5.82 3.51
CA ARG A 59 1.33 -5.39 4.74
C ARG A 59 0.35 -4.64 5.66
N GLU A 60 -0.33 -3.65 5.11
CA GLU A 60 -1.24 -2.77 5.86
C GLU A 60 -2.53 -3.49 6.27
N ASP A 61 -3.01 -4.44 5.46
CA ASP A 61 -4.13 -5.31 5.84
C ASP A 61 -3.78 -6.14 7.08
N LYS A 62 -2.59 -6.77 7.10
CA LYS A 62 -2.08 -7.50 8.28
C LYS A 62 -1.86 -6.60 9.50
N ALA A 63 -1.58 -5.32 9.29
CA ALA A 63 -1.48 -4.34 10.36
C ALA A 63 -2.85 -3.90 10.90
N GLY A 64 -3.94 -4.25 10.21
CA GLY A 64 -5.31 -3.86 10.55
C GLY A 64 -5.64 -2.41 10.17
N SER A 65 -4.89 -1.83 9.24
CA SER A 65 -5.00 -0.40 8.87
C SER A 65 -6.36 -0.06 8.25
N TYR A 66 -7.03 -1.02 7.61
CA TYR A 66 -8.32 -0.78 6.93
C TYR A 66 -9.55 -1.10 7.78
N GLY A 67 -9.36 -1.83 8.88
CA GLY A 67 -10.47 -2.22 9.75
C GLY A 67 -11.05 -1.04 10.52
N SER A 68 -12.25 -1.21 11.06
CA SER A 68 -12.99 -0.18 11.81
C SER A 68 -12.17 0.50 12.93
N LYS A 69 -11.33 -0.28 13.63
CA LYS A 69 -10.42 0.25 14.66
C LYS A 69 -9.33 1.15 14.07
N GLY A 70 -8.72 0.77 12.95
CA GLY A 70 -7.70 1.56 12.25
C GLY A 70 -8.28 2.90 11.80
N ALA A 71 -9.41 2.86 11.10
CA ALA A 71 -10.11 4.06 10.64
C ALA A 71 -10.51 5.02 11.79
N SER A 72 -10.91 4.48 12.93
CA SER A 72 -11.25 5.28 14.13
C SER A 72 -10.03 5.96 14.74
N LEU A 73 -8.88 5.27 14.80
CA LEU A 73 -7.62 5.85 15.27
C LEU A 73 -7.10 6.92 14.31
N ASP A 74 -7.17 6.68 13.00
CA ASP A 74 -6.79 7.65 11.97
C ASP A 74 -7.65 8.92 12.05
N THR A 75 -8.97 8.75 12.25
CA THR A 75 -9.89 9.86 12.47
C THR A 75 -9.48 10.65 13.73
N SER A 76 -9.23 9.95 14.84
CA SER A 76 -8.82 10.59 16.10
C SER A 76 -7.49 11.34 15.95
N LEU A 77 -6.53 10.77 15.23
CA LEU A 77 -5.24 11.38 14.94
C LEU A 77 -5.40 12.67 14.13
N VAL A 78 -6.21 12.66 13.07
CA VAL A 78 -6.40 13.82 12.19
C VAL A 78 -7.12 14.96 12.92
N TYR A 79 -8.06 14.63 13.81
CA TYR A 79 -8.90 15.62 14.49
C TYR A 79 -8.49 15.92 15.94
N ASP A 80 -7.34 15.41 16.40
CA ASP A 80 -6.86 15.72 17.75
C ASP A 80 -6.71 17.24 17.96
N GLY A 81 -7.17 17.73 19.11
CA GLY A 81 -7.21 19.16 19.43
C GLY A 81 -8.24 20.00 18.66
N TYR A 82 -9.01 19.43 17.71
CA TYR A 82 -10.00 20.19 16.94
C TYR A 82 -11.29 20.47 17.76
N PRO A 83 -11.78 21.72 17.83
CA PRO A 83 -12.88 22.09 18.75
C PRO A 83 -14.21 21.37 18.54
N PHE A 84 -14.48 20.85 17.34
CA PHE A 84 -15.77 20.22 16.99
C PHE A 84 -15.98 18.83 17.63
N LEU A 85 -14.93 18.17 18.11
CA LEU A 85 -15.03 16.85 18.76
C LEU A 85 -15.09 16.90 20.29
N ARG A 86 -14.98 18.09 20.92
CA ARG A 86 -15.25 18.26 22.35
C ARG A 86 -16.75 18.14 22.61
N GLY A 87 -17.27 16.92 22.70
CA GLY A 87 -18.62 16.63 23.18
C GLY A 87 -19.43 15.56 22.44
N ARG A 88 -18.83 14.79 21.52
CA ARG A 88 -19.55 13.71 20.78
C ARG A 88 -18.81 12.37 20.67
N LEU A 89 -17.85 12.12 21.55
CA LEU A 89 -17.26 10.79 21.75
C LEU A 89 -17.73 10.22 23.10
#